data_AF-A0A351TM63-F1
#
_entry.id   AF-A0A351TM63-F1
#
_cell.length_a   1.000
_cell.length_b   1.000
_cell.length_c   1.000
_cell.angle_alpha   90.00
_cell.angle_beta   90.00
_cell.angle_gamma   90.00
#
_symmetry.space_group_name_H-M   'P 1'
#
loop_
_entity.id
_entity.type
_entity.pdbx_description
1 polymer ?
#
loop_
_entity_poly.entity_id
_entity_poly.type
_entity_poly.pdbx_seq_one_letter_code
_entity_poly.pdbx_strand_id
1 'polypeptide(L)'
;PLTNPANPTMEIMGVFDESLLESMAHVLSNLGVKKGMVVYGMEKLDEISICGPTKVCMFRDNTFECRTIVPEDVGLKSYGKEELKGGTPEEN
;
A
#
# COMPACT_ATOMS: atom_id res chain seq x y z
N PRO A 1 5.29 6.17 -9.13
CA PRO A 1 4.21 5.18 -9.41
C PRO A 1 3.31 5.57 -10.60
N LEU A 2 2.75 6.79 -10.59
CA LEU A 2 1.72 7.25 -11.54
C LEU A 2 2.10 7.27 -13.03
N THR A 3 3.39 7.21 -13.36
CA THR A 3 3.91 7.39 -14.73
C THR A 3 4.41 6.07 -15.33
N ASN A 4 3.75 4.95 -15.01
CA ASN A 4 4.15 3.64 -15.50
C ASN A 4 3.88 3.51 -17.02
N PRO A 5 4.91 3.44 -17.88
CA PRO A 5 4.74 3.39 -19.33
C PRO A 5 4.06 2.10 -19.83
N ALA A 6 3.98 1.06 -18.99
CA ALA A 6 3.29 -0.19 -19.32
C ALA A 6 1.76 -0.08 -19.24
N ASN A 7 1.20 1.02 -18.71
CA ASN A 7 -0.23 1.22 -18.50
C ASN A 7 -0.90 0.03 -17.78
N PRO A 8 -0.46 -0.31 -16.56
CA PRO A 8 -1.00 -1.45 -15.84
C PRO A 8 -2.49 -1.26 -15.56
N THR A 9 -3.27 -2.34 -15.72
CA THR A 9 -4.69 -2.33 -15.35
C THR A 9 -4.90 -2.52 -13.85
N MET A 10 -3.85 -2.95 -13.13
CA MET A 10 -3.84 -3.16 -11.70
C MET A 10 -2.57 -2.63 -11.03
N GLU A 11 -2.70 -1.94 -9.91
CA GLU A 11 -1.56 -1.34 -9.19
C GLU A 11 -1.76 -1.38 -7.67
N ILE A 12 -0.67 -1.66 -6.94
CA ILE A 12 -0.56 -1.41 -5.50
C ILE A 12 0.45 -0.29 -5.34
N MET A 13 0.09 0.75 -4.60
CA MET A 13 0.93 1.92 -4.42
C MET A 13 1.06 2.30 -2.94
N GLY A 14 2.30 2.42 -2.50
CA GLY A 14 2.66 3.02 -1.22
C GLY A 14 2.53 4.54 -1.22
N VAL A 15 2.11 5.10 -0.08
CA VAL A 15 2.23 6.55 0.18
C VAL A 15 2.98 6.79 1.49
N PHE A 16 3.75 7.88 1.56
CA PHE A 16 4.54 8.21 2.75
C PHE A 16 3.71 8.93 3.84
N ASP A 17 2.54 9.46 3.48
CA ASP A 17 1.66 10.21 4.37
C ASP A 17 0.21 9.71 4.25
N GLU A 18 -0.45 9.54 5.39
CA GLU A 18 -1.83 9.04 5.46
C GLU A 18 -2.81 9.89 4.64
N SER A 19 -2.62 11.20 4.58
CA SER A 19 -3.52 12.11 3.85
C SER A 19 -3.54 11.87 2.34
N LEU A 20 -2.56 11.14 1.81
CA LEU A 20 -2.47 10.80 0.39
C LEU A 20 -3.27 9.56 0.00
N LEU A 21 -3.76 8.77 0.98
CA LEU A 21 -4.35 7.45 0.73
C LEU A 21 -5.50 7.49 -0.29
N GLU A 22 -6.53 8.29 -0.02
CA GLU A 22 -7.71 8.39 -0.88
C GLU A 22 -7.46 9.22 -2.13
N SER A 23 -6.76 10.35 -1.99
CA SER A 23 -6.49 11.25 -3.12
C SER A 23 -5.70 10.54 -4.22
N MET A 24 -4.72 9.70 -3.84
CA MET A 24 -3.96 8.92 -4.80
C MET A 24 -4.74 7.76 -5.42
N ALA A 25 -5.66 7.13 -4.68
CA ALA A 25 -6.52 6.10 -5.24
C ALA A 25 -7.40 6.69 -6.36
N HIS A 26 -7.95 7.89 -6.15
CA HIS A 26 -8.68 8.62 -7.18
C HIS A 26 -7.81 8.99 -8.38
N VAL A 27 -6.56 9.43 -8.15
CA VAL A 27 -5.62 9.72 -9.26
C VAL A 27 -5.35 8.47 -10.09
N LEU A 28 -5.05 7.33 -9.48
CA LEU A 28 -4.82 6.06 -10.19
C LEU A 28 -6.04 5.63 -11.00
N SER A 29 -7.23 5.70 -10.40
CA SER A 29 -8.49 5.40 -11.09
C SER A 29 -8.70 6.33 -12.30
N ASN A 30 -8.44 7.62 -12.15
CA ASN A 30 -8.56 8.61 -13.23
C ASN A 30 -7.55 8.41 -14.36
N LEU A 31 -6.37 7.85 -14.06
CA LEU A 31 -5.34 7.49 -15.04
C LEU A 31 -5.65 6.17 -15.77
N GLY A 32 -6.73 5.48 -15.42
CA GLY A 32 -7.21 4.28 -16.11
C GLY A 32 -6.83 2.96 -15.44
N VAL A 33 -6.27 2.98 -14.22
CA VAL A 33 -6.11 1.77 -13.41
C VAL A 33 -7.49 1.27 -13.02
N LYS A 34 -7.81 0.01 -13.34
CA LYS A 34 -9.16 -0.56 -13.13
C LYS A 34 -9.38 -1.07 -11.72
N LYS A 35 -8.32 -1.59 -11.10
CA LYS A 35 -8.36 -2.13 -9.74
C LYS A 35 -7.04 -1.88 -9.05
N GLY A 36 -7.05 -1.35 -7.84
CA GLY A 36 -5.81 -1.13 -7.12
C GLY A 36 -5.97 -0.96 -5.63
N MET A 37 -4.85 -0.77 -4.96
CA MET A 37 -4.78 -0.48 -3.53
C MET A 37 -3.75 0.62 -3.31
N VAL A 38 -4.14 1.65 -2.57
CA VAL A 38 -3.17 2.60 -2.00
C VAL A 38 -3.00 2.25 -0.54
N VAL A 39 -1.76 2.12 -0.07
CA VAL A 39 -1.43 1.59 1.25
C VAL A 39 -0.56 2.58 2.03
N TYR A 40 -0.80 2.65 3.33
CA TYR A 40 0.00 3.40 4.29
C TYR A 40 0.19 2.57 5.56
N GLY A 41 1.42 2.10 5.79
CA GLY A 41 1.78 1.46 7.05
C GLY A 41 1.82 2.51 8.16
N MET A 42 1.04 2.32 9.22
CA MET A 42 0.83 3.34 10.27
C MET A 42 2.10 3.65 11.09
N GLU A 43 3.17 2.88 10.87
CA GLU A 43 4.50 3.16 11.39
C GLU A 43 5.35 4.05 10.47
N LYS A 44 4.67 4.80 9.58
CA LYS A 44 5.22 5.69 8.56
C LYS A 44 5.98 4.96 7.46
N LEU A 45 5.38 3.90 6.93
CA LEU A 45 5.90 3.12 5.82
C LEU A 45 4.98 3.27 4.60
N ASP A 46 5.57 3.28 3.41
CA ASP A 46 4.87 3.23 2.13
C ASP A 46 4.58 1.78 1.69
N GLU A 47 4.48 0.85 2.64
CA GLU A 47 4.24 -0.56 2.40
C GLU A 47 3.14 -1.10 3.33
N ILE A 48 2.64 -2.30 3.03
CA ILE A 48 1.81 -3.05 3.99
C ILE A 48 2.74 -3.54 5.09
N SER A 49 2.55 -3.04 6.31
CA SER A 49 3.45 -3.36 7.43
C SER A 49 3.14 -4.72 8.04
N ILE A 50 4.19 -5.52 8.28
CA ILE A 50 4.14 -6.69 9.14
C ILE A 50 4.34 -6.32 10.63
N CYS A 51 4.82 -5.11 10.94
CA CYS A 51 5.02 -4.67 12.33
C CYS A 51 3.77 -4.04 12.95
N GLY A 52 2.72 -3.78 12.17
CA GLY A 52 1.49 -3.20 12.70
C GLY A 52 0.42 -2.91 11.65
N PRO A 53 -0.59 -2.13 12.03
CA PRO A 53 -1.73 -1.84 11.17
C PRO A 53 -1.33 -1.06 9.90
N THR A 54 -2.03 -1.36 8.81
CA THR A 54 -1.91 -0.66 7.53
C THR A 54 -3.27 -0.09 7.14
N LYS A 55 -3.33 1.20 6.83
CA LYS A 55 -4.49 1.79 6.18
C LYS A 55 -4.44 1.52 4.69
N VAL A 56 -5.57 1.12 4.12
CA VAL A 56 -5.67 0.77 2.70
C VAL A 56 -6.91 1.41 2.11
N CYS A 57 -6.75 2.10 0.98
CA CYS A 57 -7.84 2.48 0.10
C CYS A 57 -7.82 1.54 -1.11
N MET A 58 -8.74 0.58 -1.14
CA MET A 58 -8.93 -0.31 -2.27
C MET A 58 -9.90 0.32 -3.25
N PHE A 59 -9.68 0.11 -4.54
CA PHE A 59 -10.63 0.56 -5.56
C PHE A 59 -10.82 -0.45 -6.68
N ARG A 60 -12.03 -0.44 -7.25
CA ARG A 60 -12.40 -1.20 -8.45
C ARG A 60 -13.49 -0.46 -9.22
N ASP A 61 -13.25 -0.15 -10.48
CA ASP A 61 -14.24 0.45 -11.40
C ASP A 61 -15.03 1.62 -10.75
N ASN A 62 -14.31 2.63 -10.22
CA ASN A 62 -14.85 3.81 -9.49
C ASN A 62 -15.53 3.56 -8.14
N THR A 63 -15.49 2.33 -7.62
CA THR A 63 -15.86 2.05 -6.22
C THR A 63 -14.61 2.09 -5.35
N PHE A 64 -14.66 2.81 -4.23
CA PHE A 64 -13.55 2.99 -3.30
C PHE A 64 -13.97 2.50 -1.91
N GLU A 65 -13.09 1.76 -1.25
CA GLU A 65 -13.28 1.25 0.10
C GLU A 65 -12.02 1.48 0.92
N CYS A 66 -12.15 2.25 1.99
CA CYS A 66 -11.08 2.49 2.95
C CYS A 66 -11.27 1.61 4.18
N ARG A 67 -10.21 0.89 4.57
CA ARG A 67 -10.19 0.09 5.79
C ARG A 67 -8.78 -0.01 6.35
N THR A 68 -8.69 -0.41 7.61
CA THR A 68 -7.43 -0.80 8.23
C THR A 68 -7.32 -2.32 8.21
N ILE A 69 -6.15 -2.83 7.87
CA ILE A 69 -5.81 -4.25 7.97
C ILE A 69 -4.66 -4.45 8.95
N VAL A 70 -4.59 -5.62 9.58
CA VAL A 70 -3.47 -6.07 10.41
C VAL A 70 -2.92 -7.41 9.89
N PRO A 71 -1.65 -7.77 10.18
CA PRO A 71 -1.08 -9.06 9.78
C PRO A 71 -1.96 -10.26 10.14
N GLU A 72 -2.61 -10.20 11.30
CA GLU A 72 -3.45 -11.27 11.83
C GLU A 72 -4.72 -11.51 11.01
N ASP A 73 -5.22 -10.50 10.25
CA ASP A 73 -6.39 -10.64 9.37
C ASP A 73 -6.16 -11.66 8.25
N VAL A 74 -4.89 -11.93 7.92
CA VAL A 74 -4.45 -12.89 6.91
C VAL A 74 -3.67 -14.07 7.51
N GLY A 75 -3.71 -14.23 8.84
CA GLY A 75 -3.06 -15.33 9.56
C GLY A 75 -1.55 -15.17 9.74
N LEU A 76 -1.01 -13.96 9.56
CA LEU A 76 0.39 -13.65 9.84
C LEU A 76 0.54 -13.17 11.29
N LYS A 77 1.76 -13.30 11.82
CA LYS A 77 2.14 -12.70 13.11
C LYS A 77 2.79 -11.35 12.87
N SER A 78 2.56 -10.43 13.79
CA SER A 78 3.33 -9.19 13.83
C SER A 78 4.77 -9.42 14.35
N TYR A 79 5.74 -8.70 13.77
CA TYR A 79 7.17 -8.72 14.16
C TYR A 79 7.67 -7.31 14.47
N GLY A 80 8.79 -7.15 15.17
CA GLY A 80 9.38 -5.83 15.42
C GLY A 80 10.14 -5.29 14.19
N LYS A 81 10.23 -3.96 14.04
CA LYS A 81 10.97 -3.32 12.93
C LYS A 81 12.42 -3.79 12.78
N GLU A 82 13.11 -4.06 13.88
CA GLU A 82 14.50 -4.52 13.86
C GLU A 82 14.66 -5.89 13.18
N GLU A 83 13.62 -6.72 13.17
CA GLU A 83 13.62 -8.03 12.51
C GLU A 83 13.51 -7.92 10.97
N LEU A 84 13.15 -6.74 10.46
CA LEU A 84 12.92 -6.46 9.04
C LEU A 84 13.96 -5.51 8.46
N LYS A 85 14.97 -5.16 9.26
CA LYS A 85 15.98 -4.19 8.87
C LYS A 85 16.79 -4.75 7.71
N GLY A 86 16.71 -4.07 6.56
CA GLY A 86 17.55 -4.37 5.41
C GLY A 86 19.03 -4.19 5.72
N GLY A 87 19.86 -4.92 4.99
CA GLY A 87 21.32 -4.94 5.09
C GLY A 87 22.00 -4.25 3.90
N THR A 88 23.14 -4.78 3.50
CA THR A 88 23.84 -4.40 2.26
C THR A 88 23.07 -4.86 1.02
N PRO A 89 23.43 -4.38 -0.20
CA PRO A 89 22.82 -4.89 -1.43
C PRO A 89 22.96 -6.39 -1.63
N GLU A 90 23.99 -7.03 -1.07
CA GLU A 90 24.16 -8.48 -1.11
C GLU A 90 23.27 -9.23 -0.10
N GLU A 91 22.81 -8.53 0.94
CA GLU A 91 21.97 -9.06 2.01
C GLU A 91 20.46 -8.84 1.74
N ASN A 92 20.10 -7.86 0.91
CA ASN A 92 18.72 -7.53 0.47
C ASN A 92 18.31 -8.27 -0.81
#